data_AF-A0A9D5MBM6-F1
#
_entry.id   AF-A0A9D5MBM6-F1
#
_cell.length_a   1.000
_cell.length_b   1.000
_cell.length_c   1.000
_cell.angle_alpha   90.00
_cell.angle_beta   90.00
_cell.angle_gamma   90.00
#
_symmetry.space_group_name_H-M   'P 1'
#
loop_
_entity.id
_entity.type
_entity.pdbx_description
1 polymer ?
#
loop_
_entity_poly.entity_id
_entity_poly.type
_entity_poly.pdbx_seq_one_letter_code
_entity_poly.pdbx_strand_id
1 'polypeptide(L)'
;MADHTWDDYTTLSNQEGSFAVMQSRYHNALFFVDSREHLHIYTTAVFQPEAKRKAPKLYWDGHYLTITYGESEYYTFCEWDEGSGEYQLSEAVVNEFKLTGIPGESGFSWRYQATDDDHDAPAAWPEKIMLADFNIDLFPHSVDEVCHLNDMRARFAGGLNVLGTAFSGDVYNPDHPGELLQPKKKGTSAVYSAPYGKSAWRAGKGKAAVGLNGDLWVLSQYKNEDGQSYACIRYNVSERTQRIGYALCRDLGLPEITEQRTEPGRFFVHIDVEAAADTFLTDDPDVSQFRQFSVPKGTRFSCLGLYNSNYAYVTAEVKNGKFTDGGAVVWGFVPIRDLEPMEQEKAPEADGLFTAPGMTD
;
A
#
# COMPACT_ATOMS: atom_id res chain seq x y z
N MET A 1 24.79 12.19 29.16
CA MET A 1 24.59 12.10 27.70
C MET A 1 23.14 11.68 27.54
N ALA A 2 22.28 12.57 27.06
CA ALA A 2 20.85 12.27 26.92
C ALA A 2 20.69 11.21 25.82
N ASP A 3 20.13 10.07 26.21
CA ASP A 3 19.71 8.98 25.33
C ASP A 3 18.39 9.37 24.65
N HIS A 4 18.42 10.37 23.78
CA HIS A 4 17.27 10.62 22.93
C HIS A 4 17.11 9.43 21.99
N THR A 5 16.24 8.49 22.38
CA THR A 5 15.72 7.47 21.48
C THR A 5 14.91 8.18 20.40
N TRP A 6 14.81 7.58 19.23
CA TRP A 6 14.13 8.18 18.09
C TRP A 6 12.61 8.30 18.28
N ASP A 7 12.12 7.85 19.45
CA ASP A 7 10.76 7.46 19.76
C ASP A 7 10.20 8.23 20.99
N ASP A 8 10.78 9.38 21.30
CA ASP A 8 10.24 10.31 22.31
C ASP A 8 8.93 10.92 21.79
N TYR A 9 7.82 10.22 22.03
CA TYR A 9 6.47 10.69 21.69
C TYR A 9 5.93 11.65 22.74
N THR A 10 5.29 12.71 22.25
CA THR A 10 4.50 13.64 23.06
C THR A 10 3.14 13.81 22.41
N THR A 11 2.10 14.08 23.21
CA THR A 11 0.76 14.25 22.66
C THR A 11 0.70 15.52 21.80
N LEU A 12 0.28 15.38 20.55
CA LEU A 12 0.14 16.47 19.58
C LEU A 12 -1.19 17.22 19.74
N SER A 13 -2.25 16.47 20.07
CA SER A 13 -3.63 16.95 20.19
C SER A 13 -4.24 16.60 21.56
N ASN A 14 -5.56 16.72 21.70
CA ASN A 14 -6.29 16.07 22.78
C ASN A 14 -6.20 14.54 22.68
N GLN A 15 -6.23 13.88 23.83
CA GLN A 15 -6.60 12.47 23.97
C GLN A 15 -8.11 12.39 24.13
N GLU A 16 -8.77 11.46 23.45
CA GLU A 16 -10.20 11.20 23.57
C GLU A 16 -10.44 9.71 23.70
N GLY A 17 -11.06 9.29 24.80
CA GLY A 17 -11.19 7.87 25.13
C GLY A 17 -9.83 7.15 25.11
N SER A 18 -9.77 6.07 24.34
CA SER A 18 -8.56 5.27 24.12
C SER A 18 -7.65 5.78 22.99
N PHE A 19 -7.95 6.94 22.40
CA PHE A 19 -7.24 7.49 21.24
C PHE A 19 -6.42 8.72 21.58
N ALA A 20 -5.23 8.82 21.01
CA ALA A 20 -4.41 10.03 21.09
C ALA A 20 -3.60 10.22 19.80
N VAL A 21 -3.50 11.45 19.29
CA VAL A 21 -2.50 11.75 18.27
C VAL A 21 -1.19 12.10 18.95
N MET A 22 -0.17 11.30 18.66
CA MET A 22 1.16 11.43 19.22
C MET A 22 2.11 11.96 18.15
N GLN A 23 3.03 12.82 18.54
CA GLN A 23 4.08 13.38 17.70
C GLN A 23 5.45 13.01 18.27
N SER A 24 6.31 12.54 17.39
CA SER A 24 7.75 12.46 17.60
C SER A 24 8.46 13.56 16.81
N ARG A 25 9.79 13.62 16.88
CA ARG A 25 10.59 14.51 16.03
C ARG A 25 10.38 14.29 14.52
N TYR A 26 10.00 13.08 14.09
CA TYR A 26 10.06 12.67 12.68
C TYR A 26 8.72 12.33 12.06
N HIS A 27 7.71 12.03 12.86
CA HIS A 27 6.40 11.63 12.36
C HIS A 27 5.32 11.80 13.41
N ASN A 28 4.08 11.92 12.93
CA ASN A 28 2.87 11.89 13.71
C ASN A 28 2.23 10.50 13.57
N ALA A 29 1.49 10.07 14.58
CA ALA A 29 0.76 8.81 14.56
C ALA A 29 -0.49 8.88 15.44
N LEU A 30 -1.55 8.19 15.04
CA LEU A 30 -2.70 7.94 15.91
C LEU A 30 -2.41 6.69 16.74
N PHE A 31 -2.42 6.85 18.06
CA PHE A 31 -2.31 5.77 19.03
C PHE A 31 -3.70 5.37 19.50
N PHE A 32 -3.93 4.07 19.60
CA PHE A 32 -5.18 3.49 20.09
C PHE A 32 -4.86 2.31 21.02
N VAL A 33 -5.51 2.26 22.18
CA VAL A 33 -5.45 1.08 23.06
C VAL A 33 -6.79 0.37 23.04
N ASP A 34 -6.80 -0.87 22.56
CA ASP A 34 -8.02 -1.66 22.49
C ASP A 34 -8.48 -2.16 23.86
N SER A 35 -9.66 -2.79 23.89
CA SER A 35 -10.27 -3.36 25.11
C SER A 35 -9.43 -4.48 25.74
N ARG A 36 -8.44 -5.02 25.02
CA ARG A 36 -7.50 -6.07 25.45
C ARG A 36 -6.14 -5.49 25.83
N GLU A 37 -6.03 -4.17 25.96
CA GLU A 37 -4.80 -3.45 26.31
C GLU A 37 -3.69 -3.57 25.25
N HIS A 38 -4.03 -3.91 24.00
CA HIS A 38 -3.05 -3.84 22.92
C HIS A 38 -2.93 -2.42 22.39
N LEU A 39 -1.69 -1.97 22.21
CA LEU A 39 -1.38 -0.69 21.60
C LEU A 39 -1.28 -0.83 20.08
N HIS A 40 -2.08 -0.02 19.40
CA HIS A 40 -2.10 0.16 17.96
C HIS A 40 -1.51 1.53 17.60
N ILE A 41 -0.70 1.57 16.53
CA ILE A 41 -0.01 2.79 16.08
C ILE A 41 -0.24 2.96 14.58
N TYR A 42 -1.02 3.97 14.21
CA TYR A 42 -1.39 4.27 12.82
C TYR A 42 -0.71 5.55 12.35
N THR A 43 0.39 5.39 11.63
CA THR A 43 1.19 6.52 11.12
C THR A 43 0.58 7.15 9.87
N THR A 44 -0.18 6.40 9.08
CA THR A 44 -0.84 6.89 7.86
C THR A 44 -2.21 7.55 8.12
N ALA A 45 -2.77 7.38 9.32
CA ALA A 45 -4.10 7.88 9.66
C ALA A 45 -4.14 9.39 9.98
N VAL A 46 -2.96 10.04 10.11
CA VAL A 46 -2.81 11.45 10.45
C VAL A 46 -1.74 12.11 9.58
N PHE A 47 -1.89 13.40 9.30
CA PHE A 47 -0.91 14.11 8.47
C PHE A 47 0.46 14.16 9.13
N GLN A 48 1.49 13.95 8.33
CA GLN A 48 2.87 14.05 8.77
C GLN A 48 3.32 15.51 8.95
N PRO A 49 4.34 15.77 9.80
CA PRO A 49 4.82 17.13 10.06
C PRO A 49 5.16 17.93 8.80
N GLU A 50 5.64 17.27 7.75
CA GLU A 50 6.01 17.85 6.45
C GLU A 50 4.83 18.48 5.72
N ALA A 51 3.59 18.00 5.97
CA ALA A 51 2.38 18.56 5.39
C ALA A 51 2.04 19.96 5.97
N LYS A 52 2.68 20.36 7.09
CA LYS A 52 2.48 21.66 7.76
C LYS A 52 1.02 21.97 8.10
N ARG A 53 0.25 20.92 8.38
CA ARG A 53 -1.16 21.01 8.80
C ARG A 53 -1.24 21.36 10.29
N LYS A 54 -2.35 21.95 10.71
CA LYS A 54 -2.64 22.11 12.15
C LYS A 54 -2.83 20.74 12.79
N ALA A 55 -2.57 20.64 14.09
CA ALA A 55 -2.88 19.44 14.85
C ALA A 55 -4.39 19.11 14.70
N PRO A 56 -4.75 17.83 14.47
CA PRO A 56 -6.15 17.43 14.44
C PRO A 56 -6.78 17.60 15.82
N LYS A 57 -8.11 17.64 15.86
CA LYS A 57 -8.87 17.34 17.07
C LYS A 57 -9.47 15.96 16.94
N LEU A 58 -9.51 15.26 18.06
CA LEU A 58 -10.23 14.01 18.19
C LEU A 58 -11.60 14.28 18.83
N TYR A 59 -12.59 13.48 18.43
CA TYR A 59 -13.88 13.33 19.12
C TYR A 59 -14.21 11.85 19.19
N TRP A 60 -14.63 11.37 20.36
CA TRP A 60 -15.03 9.98 20.54
C TRP A 60 -16.27 9.90 21.43
N ASP A 61 -17.27 9.12 21.01
CA ASP A 61 -18.57 9.00 21.71
C ASP A 61 -18.83 7.60 22.30
N GLY A 62 -17.84 6.71 22.22
CA GLY A 62 -17.98 5.30 22.59
C GLY A 62 -17.85 4.35 21.40
N HIS A 63 -18.40 4.75 20.25
CA HIS A 63 -18.45 3.89 19.04
C HIS A 63 -17.86 4.57 17.81
N TYR A 64 -17.93 5.90 17.74
CA TYR A 64 -17.42 6.68 16.62
C TYR A 64 -16.20 7.49 17.05
N LEU A 65 -15.09 7.29 16.34
CA LEU A 65 -13.92 8.17 16.39
C LEU A 65 -14.00 9.14 15.22
N THR A 66 -13.93 10.45 15.48
CA THR A 66 -13.72 11.46 14.45
C THR A 66 -12.37 12.12 14.58
N ILE A 67 -11.60 12.12 13.51
CA ILE A 67 -10.35 12.88 13.34
C ILE A 67 -10.68 14.09 12.47
N THR A 68 -10.56 15.32 12.99
CA THR A 68 -10.89 16.54 12.23
C THR A 68 -9.75 17.55 12.18
N TYR A 69 -9.57 18.16 11.02
CA TYR A 69 -8.65 19.28 10.78
C TYR A 69 -9.41 20.61 10.59
N GLY A 70 -10.71 20.62 10.85
CA GLY A 70 -11.62 21.76 10.67
C GLY A 70 -12.99 21.30 10.19
N GLU A 71 -13.90 22.26 10.04
CA GLU A 71 -15.27 21.98 9.56
C GLU A 71 -15.31 21.44 8.13
N SER A 72 -14.29 21.75 7.33
CA SER A 72 -14.17 21.30 5.95
C SER A 72 -13.35 20.02 5.78
N GLU A 73 -12.79 19.43 6.84
CA GLU A 73 -11.99 18.22 6.68
C GLU A 73 -12.04 17.33 7.93
N TYR A 74 -12.71 16.19 7.81
CA TYR A 74 -12.84 15.23 8.89
C TYR A 74 -13.10 13.81 8.39
N TYR A 75 -12.72 12.85 9.22
CA TYR A 75 -12.84 11.42 8.95
C TYR A 75 -13.43 10.74 10.19
N THR A 76 -14.59 10.12 10.04
CA THR A 76 -15.31 9.46 11.12
C THR A 76 -15.28 7.96 10.90
N PHE A 77 -14.79 7.22 11.89
CA PHE A 77 -14.69 5.77 11.91
C PHE A 77 -15.61 5.21 12.98
N CYS A 78 -16.36 4.18 12.63
CA CYS A 78 -17.21 3.43 13.55
C CYS A 78 -16.50 2.13 13.95
N GLU A 79 -16.61 1.73 15.20
CA GLU A 79 -16.24 0.38 15.61
C GLU A 79 -17.07 -0.64 14.81
N TRP A 80 -16.38 -1.59 14.15
CA TRP A 80 -16.99 -2.55 13.22
C TRP A 80 -17.92 -3.52 13.95
N ASP A 81 -17.43 -4.10 15.04
CA ASP A 81 -18.17 -4.97 15.95
C ASP A 81 -17.86 -4.52 17.39
N GLU A 82 -18.86 -4.45 18.25
CA GLU A 82 -18.68 -3.96 19.63
C GLU A 82 -17.58 -4.75 20.36
N GLY A 83 -16.54 -4.04 20.78
CA GLY A 83 -15.39 -4.61 21.48
C GLY A 83 -14.37 -5.33 20.60
N SER A 84 -14.48 -5.27 19.27
CA SER A 84 -13.47 -5.83 18.36
C SER A 84 -12.17 -5.03 18.37
N GLY A 85 -12.25 -3.72 18.65
CA GLY A 85 -11.12 -2.80 18.47
C GLY A 85 -10.83 -2.47 17.00
N GLU A 86 -11.63 -2.97 16.06
CA GLU A 86 -11.48 -2.66 14.64
C GLU A 86 -12.42 -1.52 14.25
N TYR A 87 -11.88 -0.49 13.57
CA TYR A 87 -12.65 0.69 13.19
C TYR A 87 -12.73 0.80 11.67
N GLN A 88 -13.93 0.95 11.12
CA GLN A 88 -14.18 1.16 9.70
C GLN A 88 -14.61 2.60 9.44
N LEU A 89 -14.12 3.20 8.35
CA LEU A 89 -14.58 4.52 7.92
C LEU A 89 -16.10 4.49 7.69
N SER A 90 -16.80 5.44 8.28
CA SER A 90 -18.25 5.64 8.17
C SER A 90 -18.58 6.87 7.33
N GLU A 91 -17.80 7.93 7.47
CA GLU A 91 -17.95 9.18 6.75
C GLU A 91 -16.58 9.86 6.61
N ALA A 92 -16.34 10.50 5.47
CA ALA A 92 -15.26 11.45 5.30
C ALA A 92 -15.77 12.67 4.55
N VAL A 93 -15.26 13.84 4.93
CA VAL A 93 -15.49 15.10 4.22
C VAL A 93 -14.13 15.75 3.97
N VAL A 94 -13.90 16.19 2.73
CA VAL A 94 -12.76 17.00 2.32
C VAL A 94 -13.27 18.11 1.40
N ASN A 95 -13.44 19.30 1.97
CA ASN A 95 -14.14 20.44 1.38
C ASN A 95 -15.55 20.02 0.89
N GLU A 96 -15.79 20.11 -0.42
CA GLU A 96 -17.06 19.77 -1.07
C GLU A 96 -17.20 18.26 -1.31
N PHE A 97 -16.08 17.51 -1.31
CA PHE A 97 -16.09 16.07 -1.47
C PHE A 97 -16.55 15.37 -0.19
N LYS A 98 -17.49 14.44 -0.35
CA LYS A 98 -18.01 13.61 0.72
C LYS A 98 -18.00 12.14 0.32
N LEU A 99 -17.54 11.31 1.24
CA LEU A 99 -17.60 9.85 1.15
C LEU A 99 -18.45 9.31 2.29
N THR A 100 -19.55 8.63 1.98
CA THR A 100 -20.48 8.08 2.98
C THR A 100 -20.52 6.57 2.90
N GLY A 101 -20.26 5.89 4.01
CA GLY A 101 -20.37 4.43 4.11
C GLY A 101 -21.83 4.00 3.96
N ILE A 102 -22.08 2.95 3.17
CA ILE A 102 -23.43 2.40 3.01
C ILE A 102 -23.66 1.38 4.14
N PRO A 103 -24.71 1.53 4.99
CA PRO A 103 -24.98 0.58 6.07
C PRO A 103 -25.12 -0.87 5.57
N GLY A 104 -24.50 -1.81 6.29
CA GLY A 104 -24.58 -3.25 6.08
C GLY A 104 -25.33 -3.96 7.21
N GLU A 105 -25.31 -5.29 7.21
CA GLU A 105 -25.93 -6.10 8.28
C GLU A 105 -25.16 -6.01 9.62
N SER A 106 -23.84 -5.85 9.56
CA SER A 106 -22.92 -5.68 10.71
C SER A 106 -22.00 -4.47 10.47
N GLY A 107 -22.50 -3.26 10.74
CA GLY A 107 -21.73 -2.02 10.50
C GLY A 107 -21.95 -1.44 9.10
N PHE A 108 -20.89 -1.16 8.34
CA PHE A 108 -20.98 -0.65 6.97
C PHE A 108 -20.63 -1.73 5.96
N SER A 109 -21.36 -1.76 4.85
CA SER A 109 -21.03 -2.60 3.70
C SER A 109 -19.67 -2.23 3.12
N TRP A 110 -19.10 -3.10 2.27
CA TRP A 110 -17.83 -2.85 1.57
C TRP A 110 -18.00 -1.88 0.40
N ARG A 111 -18.84 -0.85 0.59
CA ARG A 111 -19.19 0.14 -0.42
C ARG A 111 -19.44 1.48 0.23
N TYR A 112 -18.90 2.51 -0.41
CA TYR A 112 -19.14 3.91 -0.09
C TYR A 112 -19.83 4.60 -1.26
N GLN A 113 -20.50 5.70 -0.95
CA GLN A 113 -21.06 6.63 -1.92
C GLN A 113 -20.23 7.92 -1.88
N ALA A 114 -19.60 8.25 -3.02
CA ALA A 114 -18.83 9.47 -3.22
C ALA A 114 -19.68 10.52 -3.93
N THR A 115 -19.64 11.75 -3.42
CA THR A 115 -20.37 12.92 -3.95
C THR A 115 -19.49 14.15 -3.84
N ASP A 116 -19.64 15.09 -4.77
CA ASP A 116 -19.09 16.45 -4.72
C ASP A 116 -20.05 17.42 -5.43
N ASP A 117 -19.69 18.71 -5.48
CA ASP A 117 -20.50 19.76 -6.10
C ASP A 117 -20.40 19.76 -7.65
N ASP A 118 -19.41 19.06 -8.21
CA ASP A 118 -19.14 19.05 -9.65
C ASP A 118 -19.91 17.95 -10.40
N HIS A 119 -20.50 17.00 -9.68
CA HIS A 119 -21.19 15.83 -10.25
C HIS A 119 -22.65 15.71 -9.80
N ASP A 120 -23.58 15.60 -10.76
CA ASP A 120 -25.01 15.42 -10.50
C ASP A 120 -25.38 14.05 -9.89
N ALA A 121 -24.50 13.05 -10.02
CA ALA A 121 -24.74 11.69 -9.59
C ALA A 121 -23.57 11.16 -8.76
N PRO A 122 -23.84 10.39 -7.68
CA PRO A 122 -22.80 9.81 -6.88
C PRO A 122 -22.02 8.70 -7.61
N ALA A 123 -20.74 8.56 -7.29
CA ALA A 123 -19.96 7.38 -7.64
C ALA A 123 -19.97 6.34 -6.51
N ALA A 124 -20.05 5.07 -6.87
CA ALA A 124 -19.85 3.99 -5.90
C ALA A 124 -18.36 3.71 -5.74
N TRP A 125 -17.90 3.51 -4.50
CA TRP A 125 -16.54 3.08 -4.21
C TRP A 125 -16.55 1.73 -3.46
N PRO A 126 -16.30 0.60 -4.15
CA PRO A 126 -16.43 -0.74 -3.58
C PRO A 126 -15.19 -1.16 -2.77
N GLU A 127 -14.93 -0.47 -1.66
CA GLU A 127 -13.80 -0.76 -0.76
C GLU A 127 -14.24 -1.01 0.68
N LYS A 128 -13.38 -1.70 1.42
CA LYS A 128 -13.41 -1.75 2.89
C LYS A 128 -12.28 -0.87 3.42
N ILE A 129 -12.61 0.29 3.99
CA ILE A 129 -11.61 1.23 4.52
C ILE A 129 -11.55 1.08 6.03
N MET A 130 -10.57 0.32 6.51
CA MET A 130 -10.28 0.18 7.94
C MET A 130 -9.35 1.30 8.40
N LEU A 131 -9.47 1.74 9.66
CA LEU A 131 -8.60 2.74 10.26
C LEU A 131 -7.11 2.34 10.17
N ALA A 132 -6.83 1.06 10.35
CA ALA A 132 -5.48 0.52 10.28
C ALA A 132 -4.85 0.56 8.87
N ASP A 133 -5.66 0.60 7.81
CA ASP A 133 -5.21 0.76 6.40
C ASP A 133 -5.43 2.17 5.86
N PHE A 134 -6.04 3.05 6.67
CA PHE A 134 -6.41 4.37 6.23
C PHE A 134 -5.15 5.21 6.01
N ASN A 135 -5.07 5.82 4.83
CA ASN A 135 -3.98 6.69 4.46
C ASN A 135 -4.54 8.06 4.07
N ILE A 136 -4.38 9.01 4.98
CA ILE A 136 -4.92 10.37 4.82
C ILE A 136 -4.27 11.12 3.65
N ASP A 137 -2.99 10.87 3.38
CA ASP A 137 -2.29 11.51 2.27
C ASP A 137 -2.75 10.93 0.92
N LEU A 138 -3.19 9.65 0.90
CA LEU A 138 -3.64 8.92 -0.28
C LEU A 138 -5.16 8.88 -0.48
N PHE A 139 -5.92 9.47 0.44
CA PHE A 139 -7.38 9.56 0.35
C PHE A 139 -7.81 10.46 -0.83
N PRO A 140 -8.87 10.11 -1.58
CA PRO A 140 -9.32 10.93 -2.69
C PRO A 140 -10.07 12.16 -2.23
N HIS A 141 -10.05 13.19 -3.06
CA HIS A 141 -10.67 14.49 -2.80
C HIS A 141 -11.76 14.87 -3.80
N SER A 142 -12.16 13.96 -4.70
CA SER A 142 -13.22 14.19 -5.69
C SER A 142 -13.85 12.88 -6.16
N VAL A 143 -15.04 12.99 -6.76
CA VAL A 143 -15.71 11.88 -7.45
C VAL A 143 -14.87 11.36 -8.62
N ASP A 144 -14.16 12.24 -9.33
CA ASP A 144 -13.25 11.85 -10.42
C ASP A 144 -12.09 10.98 -9.93
N GLU A 145 -11.49 11.33 -8.79
CA GLU A 145 -10.41 10.51 -8.20
C GLU A 145 -10.92 9.14 -7.75
N VAL A 146 -12.15 9.05 -7.23
CA VAL A 146 -12.79 7.76 -6.91
C VAL A 146 -13.03 6.93 -8.17
N CYS A 147 -13.56 7.55 -9.23
CA CYS A 147 -13.78 6.88 -10.52
C CYS A 147 -12.45 6.40 -11.13
N HIS A 148 -11.41 7.21 -11.04
CA HIS A 148 -10.06 6.85 -11.49
C HIS A 148 -9.51 5.66 -10.71
N LEU A 149 -9.60 5.67 -9.38
CA LEU A 149 -9.20 4.54 -8.52
C LEU A 149 -9.97 3.26 -8.86
N ASN A 150 -11.27 3.36 -9.15
CA ASN A 150 -12.08 2.22 -9.58
C ASN A 150 -11.57 1.64 -10.92
N ASP A 151 -11.29 2.48 -11.92
CA ASP A 151 -10.76 2.04 -13.21
C ASP A 151 -9.40 1.36 -13.05
N MET A 152 -8.49 2.00 -12.29
CA MET A 152 -7.19 1.43 -11.98
C MET A 152 -7.34 0.05 -11.34
N ARG A 153 -8.07 -0.08 -10.23
CA ARG A 153 -8.24 -1.37 -9.55
C ARG A 153 -8.88 -2.43 -10.43
N ALA A 154 -9.86 -2.07 -11.28
CA ALA A 154 -10.45 -3.01 -12.22
C ALA A 154 -9.41 -3.55 -13.22
N ARG A 155 -8.51 -2.71 -13.72
CA ARG A 155 -7.45 -3.10 -14.66
C ARG A 155 -6.38 -3.96 -14.02
N PHE A 156 -6.01 -3.70 -12.76
CA PHE A 156 -5.02 -4.49 -12.04
C PHE A 156 -5.63 -5.60 -11.18
N ALA A 157 -6.92 -5.93 -11.36
CA ALA A 157 -7.60 -6.95 -10.55
C ALA A 157 -6.90 -8.32 -10.58
N GLY A 158 -6.31 -8.69 -11.72
CA GLY A 158 -5.51 -9.92 -11.86
C GLY A 158 -4.17 -9.91 -11.11
N GLY A 159 -3.72 -8.71 -10.67
CA GLY A 159 -2.50 -8.48 -9.90
C GLY A 159 -2.77 -8.10 -8.45
N LEU A 160 -4.03 -8.17 -8.01
CA LEU A 160 -4.36 -8.18 -6.59
C LEU A 160 -3.67 -9.41 -5.98
N ASN A 161 -3.11 -9.26 -4.78
CA ASN A 161 -2.37 -10.32 -4.06
C ASN A 161 -0.95 -10.64 -4.54
N VAL A 162 -0.41 -9.90 -5.51
CA VAL A 162 0.93 -10.13 -6.06
C VAL A 162 2.05 -9.99 -5.03
N LEU A 163 1.80 -9.32 -3.91
CA LEU A 163 2.77 -9.22 -2.84
C LEU A 163 2.33 -9.90 -1.55
N GLY A 164 1.24 -10.65 -1.56
CA GLY A 164 0.60 -11.25 -0.39
C GLY A 164 -0.86 -10.85 -0.25
N THR A 165 -1.58 -11.51 0.65
CA THR A 165 -3.05 -11.53 0.76
C THR A 165 -3.70 -10.14 0.85
N ALA A 166 -4.06 -9.58 -0.30
CA ALA A 166 -5.22 -8.73 -0.49
C ALA A 166 -6.51 -9.56 -0.41
N PHE A 167 -7.17 -9.49 0.74
CA PHE A 167 -8.63 -9.68 0.85
C PHE A 167 -9.23 -10.97 0.24
N SER A 168 -9.40 -11.98 1.09
CA SER A 168 -10.65 -12.74 1.12
C SER A 168 -10.84 -13.42 2.49
N GLY A 169 -11.62 -12.80 3.39
CA GLY A 169 -12.17 -13.44 4.59
C GLY A 169 -11.61 -12.98 5.95
N ASP A 170 -12.06 -13.66 7.01
CA ASP A 170 -11.88 -13.38 8.45
C ASP A 170 -10.43 -13.46 8.98
N VAL A 171 -9.42 -13.48 8.10
CA VAL A 171 -8.00 -13.73 8.44
C VAL A 171 -7.12 -12.50 8.17
N TYR A 172 -7.69 -11.40 7.66
CA TYR A 172 -6.95 -10.16 7.48
C TYR A 172 -6.84 -9.38 8.79
N ASN A 173 -5.63 -9.27 9.30
CA ASN A 173 -5.31 -8.33 10.38
C ASN A 173 -4.56 -7.13 9.75
N PRO A 174 -5.18 -5.95 9.65
CA PRO A 174 -4.55 -4.77 9.07
C PRO A 174 -3.37 -4.24 9.91
N ASP A 175 -3.35 -4.51 11.22
CA ASP A 175 -2.18 -4.21 12.06
C ASP A 175 -0.99 -5.14 11.70
N HIS A 176 -1.29 -6.33 11.17
CA HIS A 176 -0.32 -7.38 10.88
C HIS A 176 -0.50 -8.08 9.53
N PRO A 177 -0.37 -7.39 8.38
CA PRO A 177 -0.37 -8.05 7.08
C PRO A 177 0.79 -9.04 6.98
N GLY A 178 0.43 -10.29 6.70
CA GLY A 178 1.33 -11.44 6.53
C GLY A 178 1.39 -12.40 7.71
N GLU A 179 1.98 -13.57 7.47
CA GLU A 179 2.19 -14.59 8.49
C GLU A 179 3.45 -14.26 9.31
N LEU A 180 3.31 -14.15 10.64
CA LEU A 180 4.44 -13.92 11.54
C LEU A 180 5.47 -15.05 11.41
N LEU A 181 6.71 -14.69 11.09
CA LEU A 181 7.86 -15.57 11.08
C LEU A 181 8.91 -15.09 12.08
N GLN A 182 9.39 -16.02 12.89
CA GLN A 182 10.50 -15.81 13.82
C GLN A 182 11.62 -16.79 13.47
N PRO A 183 12.58 -16.43 12.60
CA PRO A 183 13.62 -17.34 12.16
C PRO A 183 14.48 -17.87 13.32
N LYS A 184 14.56 -17.14 14.45
CA LYS A 184 15.32 -17.49 15.66
C LYS A 184 16.80 -17.84 15.35
N LYS A 185 17.39 -17.17 14.35
CA LYS A 185 18.79 -17.31 13.94
C LYS A 185 19.57 -16.04 14.26
N LYS A 186 20.88 -16.17 14.49
CA LYS A 186 21.78 -15.01 14.60
C LYS A 186 22.15 -14.50 13.20
N GLY A 187 22.39 -13.20 13.11
CA GLY A 187 22.85 -12.56 11.88
C GLY A 187 21.71 -11.96 11.05
N THR A 188 22.00 -11.72 9.77
CA THR A 188 21.10 -11.04 8.85
C THR A 188 21.01 -11.78 7.52
N SER A 189 19.86 -11.74 6.87
CA SER A 189 19.70 -12.15 5.46
C SER A 189 19.69 -10.94 4.54
N ALA A 190 20.23 -11.08 3.33
CA ALA A 190 20.08 -10.06 2.30
C ALA A 190 18.60 -9.91 1.92
N VAL A 191 18.19 -8.68 1.64
CA VAL A 191 16.86 -8.34 1.15
C VAL A 191 16.99 -7.69 -0.23
N TYR A 192 16.29 -8.27 -1.20
CA TYR A 192 16.23 -7.87 -2.59
C TYR A 192 14.97 -7.04 -2.86
N SER A 193 15.01 -6.23 -3.91
CA SER A 193 13.86 -5.46 -4.37
C SER A 193 12.81 -6.31 -5.07
N ALA A 194 13.24 -7.39 -5.75
CA ALA A 194 12.38 -8.29 -6.51
C ALA A 194 12.94 -9.73 -6.48
N PRO A 195 12.14 -10.76 -6.79
CA PRO A 195 12.58 -12.15 -6.73
C PRO A 195 13.34 -12.58 -8.00
N TYR A 196 14.21 -11.71 -8.55
CA TYR A 196 14.96 -11.95 -9.80
C TYR A 196 16.46 -12.11 -9.59
N GLY A 197 16.88 -12.54 -8.40
CA GLY A 197 18.29 -12.83 -8.13
C GLY A 197 19.15 -11.58 -7.89
N LYS A 198 20.46 -11.71 -8.16
CA LYS A 198 21.48 -10.72 -7.79
C LYS A 198 21.45 -9.44 -8.62
N SER A 199 20.64 -9.34 -9.66
CA SER A 199 20.41 -8.08 -10.38
C SER A 199 19.37 -7.20 -9.67
N ALA A 200 18.50 -7.80 -8.85
CA ALA A 200 17.44 -7.10 -8.12
C ALA A 200 17.90 -6.53 -6.76
N TRP A 201 19.19 -6.21 -6.62
CA TRP A 201 19.66 -5.48 -5.44
C TRP A 201 19.11 -4.05 -5.47
N ARG A 202 18.74 -3.54 -4.30
CA ARG A 202 18.27 -2.16 -4.13
C ARG A 202 19.32 -1.16 -4.62
N ALA A 203 18.88 -0.14 -5.35
CA ALA A 203 19.72 0.93 -5.90
C ALA A 203 20.28 1.93 -4.86
N GLY A 204 19.99 1.76 -3.56
CA GLY A 204 20.48 2.62 -2.49
C GLY A 204 21.94 2.34 -2.08
N LYS A 205 22.59 3.30 -1.40
CA LYS A 205 23.92 3.11 -0.79
C LYS A 205 23.84 2.10 0.36
N GLY A 206 24.01 0.82 0.05
CA GLY A 206 24.12 -0.25 1.04
C GLY A 206 23.25 -1.46 0.70
N LYS A 207 23.72 -2.63 1.14
CA LYS A 207 22.98 -3.89 1.07
C LYS A 207 21.84 -3.84 2.10
N ALA A 208 20.59 -3.87 1.65
CA ALA A 208 19.46 -4.07 2.57
C ALA A 208 19.54 -5.46 3.18
N ALA A 209 19.23 -5.56 4.46
CA ALA A 209 19.26 -6.82 5.18
C ALA A 209 18.21 -6.83 6.29
N VAL A 210 17.68 -8.02 6.57
CA VAL A 210 16.73 -8.26 7.66
C VAL A 210 17.43 -9.03 8.78
N GLY A 211 17.20 -8.62 10.03
CA GLY A 211 17.67 -9.34 11.21
C GLY A 211 16.92 -10.66 11.35
N LEU A 212 17.63 -11.77 11.59
CA LEU A 212 17.01 -13.09 11.71
C LEU A 212 16.62 -13.46 13.16
N ASN A 213 16.84 -12.54 14.09
CA ASN A 213 16.55 -12.68 15.52
C ASN A 213 15.29 -11.94 15.97
N GLY A 214 14.63 -11.20 15.07
CA GLY A 214 13.39 -10.46 15.35
C GLY A 214 12.20 -11.02 14.58
N ASP A 215 11.09 -10.30 14.69
CA ASP A 215 9.85 -10.59 13.99
C ASP A 215 9.91 -10.05 12.55
N LEU A 216 9.40 -10.85 11.61
CA LEU A 216 9.11 -10.43 10.24
C LEU A 216 7.82 -11.12 9.79
N TRP A 217 7.19 -10.61 8.74
CA TRP A 217 5.93 -11.15 8.23
C TRP A 217 6.11 -11.64 6.80
N VAL A 218 5.77 -12.89 6.56
CA VAL A 218 5.77 -13.49 5.22
C VAL A 218 4.47 -13.08 4.54
N LEU A 219 4.60 -12.34 3.44
CA LEU A 219 3.45 -11.90 2.67
C LEU A 219 3.11 -12.91 1.56
N SER A 220 4.14 -13.42 0.87
CA SER A 220 3.99 -14.41 -0.20
C SER A 220 5.32 -15.11 -0.49
N GLN A 221 5.33 -16.13 -1.35
CA GLN A 221 6.53 -16.85 -1.76
C GLN A 221 6.56 -17.10 -3.27
N TYR A 222 7.75 -16.99 -3.87
CA TYR A 222 7.98 -17.08 -5.31
C TYR A 222 9.21 -17.92 -5.60
N LYS A 223 9.15 -18.71 -6.67
CA LYS A 223 10.33 -19.39 -7.22
C LYS A 223 10.73 -18.68 -8.50
N ASN A 224 11.97 -18.22 -8.59
CA ASN A 224 12.45 -17.52 -9.78
C ASN A 224 12.89 -18.50 -10.89
N GLU A 225 13.24 -17.96 -12.06
CA GLU A 225 13.69 -18.75 -13.23
C GLU A 225 14.97 -19.56 -12.96
N ASP A 226 15.84 -19.08 -12.06
CA ASP A 226 17.04 -19.80 -11.61
C ASP A 226 16.73 -20.94 -10.61
N GLY A 227 15.45 -21.16 -10.29
CA GLY A 227 14.98 -22.17 -9.36
C GLY A 227 15.16 -21.84 -7.87
N GLN A 228 15.47 -20.59 -7.53
CA GLN A 228 15.61 -20.13 -6.15
C GLN A 228 14.26 -19.70 -5.57
N SER A 229 13.97 -20.12 -4.33
CA SER A 229 12.77 -19.69 -3.63
C SER A 229 13.03 -18.43 -2.82
N TYR A 230 12.17 -17.43 -3.01
CA TYR A 230 12.14 -16.15 -2.32
C TYR A 230 10.83 -16.03 -1.54
N ALA A 231 10.89 -15.51 -0.33
CA ALA A 231 9.73 -15.00 0.37
C ALA A 231 9.66 -13.49 0.19
N CYS A 232 8.51 -12.97 -0.22
CA CYS A 232 8.15 -11.57 -0.03
C CYS A 232 7.90 -11.37 1.46
N ILE A 233 8.66 -10.48 2.08
CA ILE A 233 8.62 -10.22 3.51
C ILE A 233 8.41 -8.74 3.79
N ARG A 234 7.69 -8.50 4.87
CA ARG A 234 7.60 -7.22 5.55
C ARG A 234 8.41 -7.31 6.84
N TYR A 235 9.23 -6.29 7.14
CA TYR A 235 10.09 -6.30 8.32
C TYR A 235 10.36 -4.90 8.83
N ASN A 236 10.56 -4.78 10.13
CA ASN A 236 10.84 -3.50 10.77
C ASN A 236 12.34 -3.20 10.66
N VAL A 237 12.66 -2.02 10.14
CA VAL A 237 14.02 -1.44 10.18
C VAL A 237 14.18 -0.61 11.46
N SER A 238 13.10 0.05 11.85
CA SER A 238 12.91 0.81 13.08
C SER A 238 11.41 0.95 13.31
N GLU A 239 10.98 1.43 14.47
CA GLU A 239 9.55 1.71 14.75
C GLU A 239 8.90 2.65 13.72
N ARG A 240 9.68 3.55 13.11
CA ARG A 240 9.22 4.49 12.06
C ARG A 240 9.38 4.00 10.62
N THR A 241 9.98 2.83 10.40
CA THR A 241 10.30 2.38 9.04
C THR A 241 10.10 0.90 8.94
N GLN A 242 9.09 0.54 8.19
CA GLN A 242 8.87 -0.82 7.74
C GLN A 242 9.35 -0.95 6.30
N ARG A 243 9.70 -2.14 5.88
CA ARG A 243 10.09 -2.36 4.49
C ARG A 243 9.49 -3.62 3.96
N ILE A 244 9.19 -3.59 2.67
CA ILE A 244 8.85 -4.77 1.90
C ILE A 244 10.02 -5.10 0.97
N GLY A 245 10.31 -6.40 0.85
CA GLY A 245 11.31 -6.91 -0.07
C GLY A 245 11.36 -8.43 -0.06
N TYR A 246 12.34 -8.99 -0.74
CA TYR A 246 12.44 -10.44 -0.94
C TYR A 246 13.67 -10.99 -0.25
N ALA A 247 13.56 -12.10 0.46
CA ALA A 247 14.69 -12.83 1.02
C ALA A 247 14.59 -14.31 0.65
N LEU A 248 15.72 -15.01 0.60
CA LEU A 248 15.74 -16.42 0.22
C LEU A 248 15.07 -17.27 1.30
N CYS A 249 14.19 -18.21 0.90
CA CYS A 249 13.47 -19.08 1.82
C CYS A 249 14.43 -19.84 2.75
N ARG A 250 15.49 -20.44 2.21
CA ARG A 250 16.55 -21.10 3.02
C ARG A 250 17.17 -20.22 4.10
N ASP A 251 17.37 -18.93 3.83
CA ASP A 251 18.03 -18.02 4.77
C ASP A 251 17.07 -17.75 5.95
N LEU A 252 15.77 -17.59 5.63
CA LEU A 252 14.70 -17.45 6.60
C LEU A 252 14.31 -18.75 7.33
N GLY A 253 14.75 -19.91 6.84
CA GLY A 253 14.35 -21.22 7.39
C GLY A 253 12.97 -21.69 6.92
N LEU A 254 12.46 -21.11 5.84
CA LEU A 254 11.25 -21.54 5.16
C LEU A 254 11.55 -22.69 4.20
N PRO A 255 10.57 -23.56 3.90
CA PRO A 255 10.73 -24.60 2.90
C PRO A 255 11.01 -24.00 1.51
N GLU A 256 11.80 -24.70 0.72
CA GLU A 256 11.98 -24.38 -0.70
C GLU A 256 10.72 -24.80 -1.48
N ILE A 257 10.34 -24.01 -2.47
CA ILE A 257 9.19 -24.28 -3.34
C ILE A 257 9.56 -25.43 -4.27
N THR A 258 8.91 -26.59 -4.09
CA THR A 258 9.18 -27.81 -4.86
C THR A 258 8.49 -27.78 -6.21
N GLU A 259 7.21 -27.41 -6.24
CA GLU A 259 6.42 -27.23 -7.45
C GLU A 259 6.31 -25.75 -7.80
N GLN A 260 6.80 -25.39 -8.98
CA GLN A 260 6.57 -24.07 -9.55
C GLN A 260 5.08 -23.98 -9.89
N ARG A 261 4.25 -23.49 -8.96
CA ARG A 261 2.83 -23.30 -9.25
C ARG A 261 2.61 -22.23 -10.31
N THR A 262 3.57 -21.32 -10.54
CA THR A 262 3.65 -20.39 -11.68
C THR A 262 4.93 -19.53 -11.56
N GLU A 263 5.50 -19.08 -12.68
CA GLU A 263 6.54 -18.03 -12.69
C GLU A 263 6.03 -16.73 -12.04
N PRO A 264 6.89 -15.88 -11.45
CA PRO A 264 6.50 -14.54 -11.02
C PRO A 264 5.72 -13.80 -12.13
N GLY A 265 6.09 -13.99 -13.40
CA GLY A 265 5.45 -13.36 -14.57
C GLY A 265 4.02 -13.79 -14.89
N ARG A 266 3.47 -14.86 -14.27
CA ARG A 266 2.02 -15.19 -14.40
C ARG A 266 1.17 -14.65 -13.25
N PHE A 267 1.78 -14.36 -12.10
CA PHE A 267 1.09 -13.66 -11.01
C PHE A 267 1.23 -12.15 -11.16
N PHE A 268 2.38 -11.67 -11.62
CA PHE A 268 2.59 -10.27 -11.92
C PHE A 268 1.87 -9.91 -13.22
N VAL A 269 1.18 -8.78 -13.22
CA VAL A 269 0.33 -8.39 -14.36
C VAL A 269 1.09 -7.72 -15.50
N HIS A 270 2.26 -7.14 -15.22
CA HIS A 270 3.11 -6.47 -16.22
C HIS A 270 2.32 -5.51 -17.11
N ILE A 271 1.61 -4.58 -16.49
CA ILE A 271 0.84 -3.55 -17.20
C ILE A 271 1.66 -2.27 -17.23
N ASP A 272 1.90 -1.73 -18.41
CA ASP A 272 2.60 -0.46 -18.57
C ASP A 272 1.73 0.69 -18.07
N VAL A 273 2.30 1.53 -17.22
CA VAL A 273 1.65 2.67 -16.59
C VAL A 273 2.54 3.91 -16.68
N GLU A 274 1.92 5.07 -16.63
CA GLU A 274 2.61 6.36 -16.61
C GLU A 274 2.13 7.19 -15.40
N ALA A 275 3.03 7.96 -14.79
CA ALA A 275 2.68 8.88 -13.72
C ALA A 275 1.83 10.05 -14.27
N ALA A 276 0.58 10.15 -13.84
CA ALA A 276 -0.35 11.20 -14.23
C ALA A 276 -0.08 12.53 -13.52
N ALA A 277 0.64 12.50 -12.40
CA ALA A 277 1.06 13.65 -11.60
C ALA A 277 2.49 13.46 -11.05
N ASP A 278 3.07 14.54 -10.53
CA ASP A 278 4.30 14.44 -9.75
C ASP A 278 4.03 13.66 -8.47
N THR A 279 4.72 12.54 -8.29
CA THR A 279 4.53 11.60 -7.19
C THR A 279 5.87 11.10 -6.65
N PHE A 280 5.90 9.93 -6.03
CA PHE A 280 7.08 9.34 -5.44
C PHE A 280 7.10 7.81 -5.54
N LEU A 281 8.30 7.25 -5.42
CA LEU A 281 8.51 5.82 -5.23
C LEU A 281 9.04 5.59 -3.81
N THR A 282 8.38 4.72 -3.06
CA THR A 282 8.75 4.29 -1.70
C THR A 282 9.06 2.80 -1.65
N ASP A 283 9.75 2.38 -0.60
CA ASP A 283 9.98 0.99 -0.22
C ASP A 283 9.34 0.62 1.13
N ASP A 284 8.67 1.60 1.73
CA ASP A 284 7.99 1.61 3.02
C ASP A 284 6.57 2.19 2.83
N PRO A 285 5.62 1.43 2.25
CA PRO A 285 4.28 1.93 1.98
C PRO A 285 3.39 2.06 3.24
N ASP A 286 3.76 1.39 4.33
CA ASP A 286 2.91 1.24 5.54
C ASP A 286 3.20 2.25 6.64
N VAL A 287 4.43 2.77 6.72
CA VAL A 287 4.85 3.60 7.85
C VAL A 287 5.32 5.00 7.42
N SER A 288 6.58 5.15 7.02
CA SER A 288 7.13 6.49 6.75
C SER A 288 6.76 7.03 5.38
N GLN A 289 6.39 6.16 4.44
CA GLN A 289 6.18 6.53 3.04
C GLN A 289 7.38 7.29 2.45
N PHE A 290 8.58 7.01 2.96
CA PHE A 290 9.78 7.76 2.64
C PHE A 290 10.06 7.71 1.13
N ARG A 291 10.14 8.90 0.52
CA ARG A 291 10.34 9.08 -0.91
C ARG A 291 11.77 8.69 -1.30
N GLN A 292 11.98 7.43 -1.69
CA GLN A 292 13.25 6.95 -2.24
C GLN A 292 13.61 7.71 -3.51
N PHE A 293 12.60 7.97 -4.34
CA PHE A 293 12.71 8.81 -5.53
C PHE A 293 11.51 9.74 -5.65
N SER A 294 11.76 10.97 -6.09
CA SER A 294 10.71 11.81 -6.68
C SER A 294 10.43 11.30 -8.09
N VAL A 295 9.16 11.11 -8.41
CA VAL A 295 8.68 10.61 -9.70
C VAL A 295 7.99 11.74 -10.44
N PRO A 296 8.61 12.33 -11.47
CA PRO A 296 7.95 13.35 -12.28
C PRO A 296 6.75 12.78 -13.04
N LYS A 297 5.74 13.62 -13.30
CA LYS A 297 4.68 13.33 -14.27
C LYS A 297 5.28 12.87 -15.61
N GLY A 298 4.66 11.88 -16.24
CA GLY A 298 5.12 11.27 -17.49
C GLY A 298 6.15 10.17 -17.31
N THR A 299 6.55 9.84 -16.07
CA THR A 299 7.47 8.71 -15.83
C THR A 299 6.75 7.39 -16.10
N ARG A 300 7.36 6.53 -16.90
CA ARG A 300 6.82 5.22 -17.27
C ARG A 300 7.32 4.13 -16.35
N PHE A 301 6.45 3.18 -16.06
CA PHE A 301 6.72 2.01 -15.25
C PHE A 301 6.06 0.76 -15.85
N SER A 302 6.59 -0.41 -15.54
CA SER A 302 5.81 -1.64 -15.62
C SER A 302 5.23 -1.94 -14.23
N CYS A 303 3.90 -1.90 -14.11
CA CYS A 303 3.18 -2.29 -12.91
C CYS A 303 3.12 -3.81 -12.82
N LEU A 304 3.68 -4.34 -11.73
CA LEU A 304 3.76 -5.77 -11.46
C LEU A 304 2.54 -6.26 -10.68
N GLY A 305 1.88 -5.40 -9.92
CA GLY A 305 0.66 -5.74 -9.18
C GLY A 305 0.31 -4.65 -8.17
N LEU A 306 -0.71 -4.91 -7.35
CA LEU A 306 -1.13 -3.97 -6.31
C LEU A 306 -0.66 -4.42 -4.93
N TYR A 307 -0.36 -3.43 -4.10
CA TYR A 307 -0.18 -3.56 -2.67
C TYR A 307 -1.25 -2.74 -1.98
N ASN A 308 -2.11 -3.43 -1.22
CA ASN A 308 -3.35 -2.90 -0.67
C ASN A 308 -4.15 -2.07 -1.70
N SER A 309 -4.99 -1.15 -1.21
CA SER A 309 -5.85 -0.32 -2.05
C SER A 309 -5.14 0.97 -2.53
N ASN A 310 -3.93 1.26 -2.07
CA ASN A 310 -3.28 2.56 -2.22
C ASN A 310 -2.05 2.55 -3.14
N TYR A 311 -1.36 1.41 -3.29
CA TYR A 311 -0.05 1.36 -3.97
C TYR A 311 0.00 0.37 -5.12
N ALA A 312 0.65 0.76 -6.22
CA ALA A 312 1.12 -0.12 -7.26
C ALA A 312 2.57 -0.53 -6.97
N TYR A 313 2.86 -1.83 -7.05
CA TYR A 313 4.23 -2.34 -7.06
C TYR A 313 4.77 -2.30 -8.48
N VAL A 314 5.81 -1.51 -8.70
CA VAL A 314 6.29 -1.15 -10.04
C VAL A 314 7.77 -1.46 -10.24
N THR A 315 8.19 -1.55 -11.50
CA THR A 315 9.59 -1.53 -11.93
C THR A 315 9.84 -0.43 -12.95
N ALA A 316 11.01 0.21 -12.87
CA ALA A 316 11.50 1.19 -13.84
C ALA A 316 13.04 1.23 -13.85
N GLU A 317 13.62 2.00 -14.77
CA GLU A 317 15.06 2.21 -14.83
C GLU A 317 15.46 3.61 -14.36
N VAL A 318 16.55 3.68 -13.59
CA VAL A 318 17.08 4.93 -13.04
C VAL A 318 18.56 5.08 -13.37
N LYS A 319 18.94 6.24 -13.89
CA LYS A 319 20.33 6.63 -14.13
C LYS A 319 20.59 8.00 -13.52
N ASN A 320 21.65 8.11 -12.71
CA ASN A 320 22.02 9.34 -12.01
C ASN A 320 20.86 9.95 -11.19
N GLY A 321 20.04 9.08 -10.55
CA GLY A 321 18.89 9.50 -9.73
C GLY A 321 17.66 9.97 -10.52
N LYS A 322 17.65 9.81 -11.84
CA LYS A 322 16.51 10.14 -12.70
C LYS A 322 15.98 8.92 -13.42
N PHE A 323 14.66 8.83 -13.56
CA PHE A 323 14.01 7.78 -14.34
C PHE A 323 14.35 7.95 -15.83
N THR A 324 15.00 6.95 -16.42
CA THR A 324 15.42 6.93 -17.83
C THR A 324 15.86 5.53 -18.22
N ASP A 325 15.60 5.18 -19.48
CA ASP A 325 16.06 3.93 -20.09
C ASP A 325 17.59 3.84 -20.15
N GLY A 326 18.11 2.62 -20.14
CA GLY A 326 19.53 2.29 -20.03
C GLY A 326 20.09 2.53 -18.62
N GLY A 327 19.24 2.51 -17.60
CA GLY A 327 19.56 2.74 -16.19
C GLY A 327 19.73 1.46 -15.38
N ALA A 328 19.91 1.60 -14.07
CA ALA A 328 19.76 0.50 -13.13
C ALA A 328 18.27 0.28 -12.86
N VAL A 329 17.83 -0.98 -12.89
CA VAL A 329 16.43 -1.31 -12.59
C VAL A 329 16.15 -1.07 -11.10
N VAL A 330 15.04 -0.42 -10.81
CA VAL A 330 14.53 -0.17 -9.47
C VAL A 330 13.12 -0.73 -9.36
N TRP A 331 12.78 -1.20 -8.16
CA TRP A 331 11.43 -1.62 -7.81
C TRP A 331 11.00 -0.93 -6.54
N GLY A 332 9.69 -0.68 -6.42
CA GLY A 332 9.08 -0.14 -5.22
C GLY A 332 7.61 0.15 -5.43
N PHE A 333 7.07 1.03 -4.61
CA PHE A 333 5.66 1.34 -4.53
C PHE A 333 5.40 2.77 -4.95
N VAL A 334 4.45 2.96 -5.87
CA VAL A 334 3.97 4.27 -6.32
C VAL A 334 2.47 4.36 -6.02
N PRO A 335 1.94 5.47 -5.50
CA PRO A 335 0.51 5.62 -5.26
C PRO A 335 -0.31 5.35 -6.53
N ILE A 336 -1.29 4.44 -6.44
CA ILE A 336 -2.09 4.02 -7.59
C ILE A 336 -2.95 5.17 -8.15
N ARG A 337 -3.38 6.09 -7.28
CA ARG A 337 -4.08 7.35 -7.60
C ARG A 337 -3.31 8.23 -8.59
N ASP A 338 -1.99 8.14 -8.61
CA ASP A 338 -1.12 9.03 -9.38
C ASP A 338 -0.65 8.36 -10.70
N LEU A 339 -1.23 7.20 -11.05
CA LEU A 339 -0.82 6.39 -12.20
C LEU A 339 -1.97 6.24 -13.19
N GLU A 340 -1.65 6.20 -14.48
CA GLU A 340 -2.59 5.88 -15.55
C GLU A 340 -2.08 4.68 -16.37
N PRO A 341 -2.95 3.77 -16.81
CA PRO A 341 -2.57 2.69 -17.70
C PRO A 341 -2.22 3.27 -19.07
N MET A 342 -1.11 2.83 -19.65
CA MET A 342 -0.76 3.20 -21.01
C MET A 342 -1.64 2.41 -21.99
N GLU A 343 -2.22 3.08 -22.99
CA GLU A 343 -2.91 2.37 -24.07
C GLU A 343 -1.89 1.50 -24.82
N GLN A 344 -2.18 0.20 -24.93
CA GLN A 344 -1.39 -0.67 -25.79
C GLN A 344 -1.62 -0.24 -27.24
N GLU A 345 -0.54 0.11 -27.94
CA GLU A 345 -0.57 0.38 -29.38
C GLU A 345 -1.23 -0.84 -30.06
N LYS A 346 -2.40 -0.63 -30.68
CA LYS A 346 -3.05 -1.71 -31.45
C LYS A 346 -2.04 -2.20 -32.47
N ALA A 347 -1.72 -3.50 -32.42
CA ALA A 347 -0.94 -4.13 -33.48
C ALA A 347 -1.59 -3.76 -34.82
N PRO A 348 -0.80 -3.35 -35.83
CA PRO A 348 -1.36 -2.96 -37.12
C PRO A 348 -2.22 -4.12 -37.62
N GLU A 349 -3.48 -3.82 -37.99
CA GLU A 349 -4.36 -4.81 -38.59
C GLU A 349 -3.62 -5.42 -39.78
N ALA A 350 -3.43 -6.74 -39.73
CA ALA A 350 -2.88 -7.46 -40.85
C ALA A 350 -3.91 -7.40 -41.97
N ASP A 351 -3.77 -6.43 -42.87
CA ASP A 351 -4.40 -6.40 -44.19
C ASP A 351 -3.90 -7.60 -45.00
N GLY A 352 -4.49 -8.76 -44.72
CA GLY A 352 -4.19 -10.02 -45.38
C GLY A 352 -5.49 -10.64 -45.85
N LEU A 353 -5.86 -10.35 -47.11
CA LEU A 353 -6.92 -11.02 -47.85
C LEU A 353 -6.80 -12.55 -47.68
N PHE A 354 -7.73 -13.16 -46.93
CA PHE A 354 -8.05 -14.57 -47.11
C PHE A 354 -8.98 -14.68 -48.32
N THR A 355 -8.40 -14.88 -49.51
CA THR A 355 -9.14 -15.44 -50.64
C THR A 355 -9.44 -16.91 -50.34
N ALA A 356 -10.72 -17.24 -50.18
CA ALA A 356 -11.19 -18.61 -50.01
C ALA A 356 -10.79 -19.48 -51.23
N PRO A 357 -10.32 -20.72 -51.05
CA PRO A 357 -10.07 -21.62 -52.18
C PRO A 357 -11.40 -22.05 -52.80
N GLY A 358 -11.48 -21.92 -54.13
CA GLY A 358 -12.65 -22.29 -54.91
C GLY A 358 -13.02 -23.77 -54.77
N MET A 359 -14.32 -24.03 -54.60
CA MET A 359 -14.92 -25.33 -54.87
C MET A 359 -14.95 -25.53 -56.38
N THR A 360 -14.28 -26.57 -56.86
CA THR A 360 -14.57 -27.17 -58.17
C THR A 360 -15.49 -28.36 -57.95
N ASP A 361 -16.48 -28.47 -58.84
CA ASP A 361 -17.60 -29.42 -58.89
C ASP A 361 -17.27 -30.91 -58.64
#